data_AF-A0A9X4XFP6-F1
#
_entry.id   AF-A0A9X4XFP6-F1
#
_cell.length_a   1.000
_cell.length_b   1.000
_cell.length_c   1.000
_cell.angle_alpha   90.00
_cell.angle_beta   90.00
_cell.angle_gamma   90.00
#
_symmetry.space_group_name_H-M   'P 1'
#
loop_
_entity.id
_entity.type
_entity.pdbx_description
1 polymer ?
#
loop_
_entity_poly.entity_id
_entity_poly.type
_entity_poly.pdbx_seq_one_letter_code
_entity_poly.pdbx_strand_id
1 'polypeptide(L)' 'MRRDSYLFTLYRNGHAENRTYDTITTDSEAYEMAEELEKCLKLDKVTIFRQHVEWHCIGEREDGELTI' A
#
# COMPACT_ATOMS: atom_id res chain seq x y z
N MET A 1 12.93 -15.15 -4.72
CA MET A 1 11.67 -14.61 -5.30
C MET A 1 11.80 -13.09 -5.39
N ARG A 2 11.26 -12.48 -6.46
CA ARG A 2 11.25 -11.01 -6.62
C ARG A 2 10.27 -10.40 -5.61
N ARG A 3 10.65 -9.26 -5.01
CA ARG A 3 9.79 -8.45 -4.14
C ARG A 3 9.49 -7.14 -4.82
N ASP A 4 8.25 -6.66 -4.69
CA ASP A 4 7.78 -5.41 -5.28
C ASP A 4 6.96 -4.63 -4.25
N SER A 5 6.72 -3.35 -4.54
CA SER A 5 5.85 -2.51 -3.73
C SER A 5 4.38 -2.83 -4.01
N TYR A 6 3.59 -2.93 -2.96
CA TYR A 6 2.16 -3.21 -3.02
C TYR A 6 1.40 -2.20 -2.17
N LEU A 7 0.33 -1.63 -2.74
CA LEU A 7 -0.61 -0.77 -2.04
C LEU A 7 -1.92 -1.51 -1.79
N PHE A 8 -2.32 -1.57 -0.53
CA PHE A 8 -3.57 -2.16 -0.07
C PHE A 8 -4.57 -1.04 0.21
N THR A 9 -5.75 -1.12 -0.38
CA THR A 9 -6.89 -0.25 -0.04
C THR A 9 -8.00 -1.09 0.56
N LEU A 10 -8.42 -0.72 1.76
CA LEU A 10 -9.43 -1.45 2.54
C LEU A 10 -10.80 -0.85 2.29
N TYR A 11 -11.84 -1.68 2.17
CA TYR A 11 -13.22 -1.22 1.98
C TYR A 11 -14.14 -1.80 3.05
N ARG A 12 -15.01 -0.95 3.61
CA ARG A 12 -16.06 -1.34 4.55
C ARG A 12 -17.33 -0.54 4.29
N ASN A 13 -18.47 -1.22 4.35
CA ASN A 13 -19.78 -0.72 3.97
C ASN A 13 -19.79 -0.07 2.57
N GLY A 14 -19.05 -0.65 1.61
CA GLY A 14 -18.95 -0.13 0.24
C GLY A 14 -18.11 1.15 0.06
N HIS A 15 -17.45 1.64 1.12
CA HIS A 15 -16.57 2.80 1.06
C HIS A 15 -15.12 2.41 1.30
N ALA A 16 -14.20 3.04 0.57
CA ALA A 16 -12.78 2.95 0.90
C ALA A 16 -12.57 3.55 2.29
N GLU A 17 -11.95 2.80 3.21
CA GLU A 17 -11.45 3.39 4.43
C GLU A 17 -10.37 4.42 4.05
N ASN A 18 -10.28 5.53 4.78
CA ASN A 18 -9.27 6.60 4.55
C ASN A 18 -7.82 6.13 4.81
N ARG A 19 -7.53 4.83 4.70
CA ARG A 19 -6.24 4.23 4.98
C ARG A 19 -5.85 3.33 3.83
N THR A 20 -4.74 3.70 3.20
CA THR A 20 -3.99 2.84 2.28
C THR A 20 -2.69 2.45 2.95
N TYR A 21 -2.26 1.21 2.75
CA TYR A 21 -1.03 0.67 3.33
C TYR A 21 -0.10 0.23 2.21
N ASP A 22 1.15 0.69 2.23
CA ASP A 22 2.19 0.24 1.33
C ASP A 22 3.12 -0.76 2.02
N THR A 23 3.59 -1.76 1.27
CA THR A 23 4.59 -2.73 1.75
C THR A 23 5.42 -3.28 0.60
N ILE A 24 6.60 -3.81 0.90
CA ILE A 24 7.46 -4.49 -0.06
C ILE A 24 7.46 -5.99 0.24
N THR A 25 6.88 -6.78 -0.66
CA THR A 25 6.64 -8.21 -0.43
C THR A 25 6.60 -8.98 -1.75
N THR A 26 6.46 -10.31 -1.70
CA THR A 26 6.27 -11.11 -2.92
C THR A 26 4.81 -11.10 -3.36
N ASP A 27 4.53 -11.47 -4.60
CA ASP A 27 3.16 -11.57 -5.11
C ASP A 27 2.32 -12.51 -4.22
N SER A 28 2.84 -13.70 -3.86
CA SER A 28 2.12 -14.67 -3.02
C SER A 28 1.82 -14.12 -1.62
N GLU A 29 2.82 -13.52 -0.97
CA GLU A 29 2.65 -12.90 0.35
C GLU A 29 1.61 -11.76 0.30
N ALA A 30 1.58 -10.96 -0.79
CA ALA A 30 0.62 -9.88 -0.94
C ALA A 30 -0.84 -10.39 -1.04
N TYR A 31 -1.07 -11.49 -1.77
CA TYR A 31 -2.40 -12.11 -1.85
C TYR A 31 -2.82 -12.71 -0.50
N GLU A 32 -1.92 -13.45 0.17
CA GLU A 32 -2.19 -14.00 1.51
C GLU A 32 -2.53 -12.89 2.52
N MET A 33 -1.78 -11.79 2.52
CA MET A 33 -2.07 -10.64 3.37
C MET A 33 -3.44 -10.02 3.09
N ALA A 34 -3.84 -9.90 1.82
CA ALA A 34 -5.15 -9.34 1.46
C ALA A 34 -6.29 -10.19 2.03
N GLU A 35 -6.21 -11.51 1.88
CA GLU A 35 -7.20 -12.44 2.43
C GLU A 35 -7.28 -12.36 3.96
N GLU A 36 -6.13 -12.32 4.63
CA GLU A 36 -6.09 -12.24 6.09
C GLU A 36 -6.62 -10.89 6.60
N LEU A 37 -6.34 -9.78 5.90
CA LEU A 37 -6.90 -8.46 6.23
C LEU A 37 -8.43 -8.45 6.11
N GLU A 38 -8.99 -9.02 5.04
CA GLU A 38 -10.44 -9.13 4.87
C GLU A 38 -11.09 -9.88 6.05
N LYS A 39 -10.52 -11.02 6.44
CA LYS A 39 -11.02 -11.86 7.54
C LYS A 39 -10.88 -11.17 8.90
N CYS A 40 -9.68 -10.68 9.22
CA CYS A 40 -9.35 -10.14 10.55
C CYS A 40 -10.13 -8.85 10.84
N LEU A 41 -10.29 -8.01 9.83
CA LEU A 41 -10.93 -6.70 9.97
C LEU A 41 -12.40 -6.72 9.55
N LYS A 42 -12.96 -7.86 9.11
CA LYS A 42 -14.34 -7.98 8.62
C LYS A 42 -14.65 -6.90 7.57
N LEU A 43 -13.77 -6.81 6.58
CA LEU A 43 -13.89 -5.87 5.47
C LEU A 43 -14.79 -6.48 4.40
N ASP A 44 -15.42 -5.64 3.60
CA ASP A 44 -16.18 -6.13 2.44
C ASP A 44 -15.24 -6.58 1.33
N LYS A 45 -14.10 -5.88 1.22
CA LYS A 45 -13.11 -6.06 0.16
C LYS A 45 -11.78 -5.41 0.53
N VAL A 46 -10.69 -6.01 0.08
CA VAL A 46 -9.37 -5.40 -0.02
C VAL A 46 -8.95 -5.40 -1.49
N THR A 47 -8.50 -4.26 -2.00
CA THR A 47 -7.87 -4.20 -3.32
C THR A 47 -6.37 -4.02 -3.17
N ILE A 48 -5.62 -4.82 -3.92
CA ILE A 48 -4.16 -4.71 -3.99
C ILE A 48 -3.72 -4.15 -5.33
N PHE A 49 -2.76 -3.24 -5.30
CA PHE A 49 -2.11 -2.69 -6.49
C PHE A 49 -0.61 -2.93 -6.37
N ARG A 50 -0.04 -3.69 -7.31
CA ARG A 50 1.42 -3.76 -7.45
C ARG A 50 1.89 -2.42 -8.01
N GLN A 51 2.63 -1.67 -7.21
CA GLN A 51 3.12 -0.37 -7.60
C GLN A 51 4.49 -0.50 -8.27
N HIS A 52 4.65 0.19 -9.40
CA HIS A 52 5.96 0.55 -9.93
C HIS A 52 6.20 2.01 -9.52
N VAL A 53 6.68 2.20 -8.28
CA VAL A 53 6.96 3.55 -7.77
C VAL A 53 8.38 3.93 -8.17
N GLU A 54 8.50 4.96 -9.00
CA GLU A 54 9.74 5.72 -9.16
C GLU A 54 9.62 6.96 -8.28
N TRP A 55 10.33 6.97 -7.15
CA TRP A 55 10.32 8.09 -6.23
C TRP A 55 11.02 9.29 -6.86
N HIS A 56 10.24 10.30 -7.21
CA HIS A 56 10.75 11.61 -7.61
C HIS A 56 10.64 12.53 -6.41
N CYS A 57 11.76 12.81 -5.75
CA CYS A 57 11.80 13.88 -4.74
C CYS A 57 11.63 15.22 -5.46
N ILE A 58 10.54 15.93 -5.16
CA ILE A 58 10.32 17.29 -5.64
C ILE A 58 10.72 18.23 -4.49
N GLY A 59 11.78 19.03 -4.71
CA GLY A 59 12.33 19.99 -3.75
C GLY A 59 13.86 20.02 -3.76
N GLU A 60 14.47 21.21 -3.87
CA GLU A 60 15.92 21.37 -3.73
C GLU A 60 16.30 21.42 -2.24
N ARG A 61 17.37 20.71 -1.89
CA ARG A 61 17.96 20.71 -0.55
C ARG A 61 18.95 21.88 -0.45
N GLU A 62 18.60 22.99 0.18
CA GLU A 62 19.61 24.01 0.53
C GLU A 62 20.25 23.76 1.92
N ASP A 63 19.60 22.99 2.79
CA ASP A 63 19.91 23.02 4.24
C ASP A 63 19.54 21.74 5.02
N GLY A 64 19.16 20.66 4.33
CA GLY A 64 19.06 19.32 4.92
C GLY A 64 17.72 18.96 5.56
N GLU A 65 16.76 19.90 5.66
CA GLU A 65 15.37 19.57 5.98
C GLU A 65 14.49 19.67 4.73
N LEU A 66 13.66 18.65 4.53
CA LEU A 66 12.71 18.61 3.43
C LEU A 66 11.54 19.56 3.76
N THR A 67 11.41 20.64 2.99
CA THR A 67 10.24 21.52 3.10
C THR A 67 9.26 21.16 1.97
N ILE A 68 8.01 20.83 2.32
CA ILE A 68 6.89 20.50 1.40
C ILE A 68 6.21 21.79 0.94
#